data_AF-A0A9Q0MA03-F1
#
_entry.id   AF-A0A9Q0MA03-F1
#
_cell.length_a   1.000
_cell.length_b   1.000
_cell.length_c   1.000
_cell.angle_alpha   90.00
_cell.angle_beta   90.00
_cell.angle_gamma   90.00
#
_symmetry.space_group_name_H-M   'P 1'
#
loop_
_entity.id
_entity.type
_entity.pdbx_description
1 polymer ?
#
loop_
_entity_poly.entity_id
_entity_poly.type
_entity_poly.pdbx_seq_one_letter_code
_entity_poly.pdbx_strand_id
1 'polypeptide(L)'
;MQVKYDTLFLNKLGTTIPVLKTIVHEQYRQQRNDVGLVQTLVPMLLNVENAKSIDLAPKDYDPTGSVNVSGWGEIVDKSETLSLLLNVAEIPVYPRNKCAGVYPLYITTEVFCTYADGKDICKGDSGGPVTDRTSDRETGDEVRFIAISKAYATLTDAKAYQNWLDYGNPDGPGVTILGIALPAWIISNENAYIILALYGSLLLIGLPLWVNWWWSKCLSSSDSIAMPSSDQKGSKIIPETIQMFMWTLYKKPSMNIATILNTIAASLEFNPLFNCNVQTRKSDNLHIPELIQRLPVAYQINREKVKGELSPLQYPYAIKTRALLLAHLNRLELSSRSLQFDLRYIQPKSLHVIQCFINCIVQLTFFAISGRIEQRPSLETLEHAIKLSQLIVQALAFDKSSLLQIPHLTEEIIRNRKFNVQTIRQLASLSDVERRHLLRRLNDDQYLDVCNMIGSLPLLDIDAQCGPMDESIDQEDMFHPRIITTKSLVAVYVTITRKPMSQLFGSTFTENDKFDESPAFISFSGDDGINFKEKFNDKSTIDPKQIISNSLNKCTNQVHCPLFNGIKHENWWIYISTDRKKLLQHQQTIQIYN
;
A
#
# COMPACT_ATOMS: atom_id res chain seq x y z
N MET A 1 37.65 37.03 -25.62
CA MET A 1 38.19 35.69 -25.31
C MET A 1 37.14 34.91 -24.53
N GLN A 2 37.04 33.59 -24.72
CA GLN A 2 36.13 32.72 -23.99
C GLN A 2 36.90 31.50 -23.51
N VAL A 3 36.59 31.01 -22.30
CA VAL A 3 37.13 29.76 -21.76
C VAL A 3 36.07 28.68 -21.91
N LYS A 4 36.45 27.52 -22.45
CA LYS A 4 35.59 26.34 -22.51
C LYS A 4 36.12 25.29 -21.53
N TYR A 5 35.22 24.69 -20.76
CA TYR A 5 35.56 23.64 -19.80
C TYR A 5 34.43 22.61 -19.72
N ASP A 6 34.62 21.54 -18.93
CA ASP A 6 33.64 20.45 -18.76
C ASP A 6 33.38 19.65 -20.06
N THR A 7 34.43 19.44 -20.85
CA THR A 7 34.36 18.59 -22.05
C THR A 7 35.68 17.86 -22.28
N LEU A 8 35.60 16.58 -22.63
CA LEU A 8 36.73 15.77 -23.09
C LEU A 8 36.92 15.85 -24.61
N PHE A 9 35.93 16.37 -25.34
CA PHE A 9 35.94 16.42 -26.79
C PHE A 9 36.22 17.83 -27.31
N LEU A 10 37.18 17.96 -28.22
CA LEU A 10 37.62 19.24 -28.79
C LEU A 10 36.48 19.94 -29.59
N ASN A 11 35.61 19.15 -30.22
CA ASN A 11 34.54 19.63 -31.09
C ASN A 11 33.14 19.68 -30.45
N LYS A 12 32.98 19.24 -29.18
CA LYS A 12 31.69 19.36 -28.47
C LYS A 12 31.62 20.67 -27.68
N LEU A 13 30.42 21.22 -27.57
CA LEU A 13 30.12 22.36 -26.73
C LEU A 13 30.19 21.94 -25.26
N GLY A 14 31.33 22.21 -24.61
CA GLY A 14 31.40 22.29 -23.15
C GLY A 14 30.80 23.60 -22.64
N THR A 15 30.85 23.82 -21.33
CA THR A 15 30.41 25.07 -20.73
C THR A 15 31.35 26.21 -21.15
N THR A 16 30.80 27.24 -21.80
CA THR A 16 31.57 28.37 -22.32
C THR A 16 31.36 29.59 -21.42
N ILE A 17 32.45 30.14 -20.88
CA ILE A 17 32.42 31.31 -20.01
C ILE A 17 33.17 32.48 -20.66
N PRO A 18 32.56 33.67 -20.76
CA PRO A 18 33.27 34.85 -21.22
C PRO A 18 34.35 35.29 -20.24
N VAL A 19 35.49 35.72 -20.79
CA VAL A 19 36.61 36.28 -20.02
C VAL A 19 36.31 37.73 -19.66
N LEU A 20 36.43 38.06 -18.38
CA LEU A 20 36.34 39.44 -17.88
C LEU A 20 37.64 40.19 -18.11
N LYS A 21 38.77 39.59 -17.72
CA LYS A 21 40.09 40.21 -17.80
C LYS A 21 41.18 39.17 -18.02
N THR A 22 42.20 39.52 -18.76
CA THR A 22 43.43 38.74 -18.91
C THR A 22 44.58 39.52 -18.32
N ILE A 23 45.37 38.89 -17.47
CA ILE A 23 46.50 39.50 -16.74
C ILE A 23 47.74 38.75 -17.19
N VAL A 24 48.60 39.43 -17.93
CA VAL A 24 49.90 38.90 -18.38
C VAL A 24 50.92 39.21 -17.28
N HIS A 25 51.84 38.28 -17.02
CA HIS A 25 52.93 38.52 -16.06
C HIS A 25 53.73 39.77 -16.46
N GLU A 26 53.96 40.69 -15.51
CA GLU A 26 54.57 42.01 -15.77
C GLU A 26 55.98 41.92 -16.37
N GLN A 27 56.70 40.83 -16.06
CA GLN A 27 58.04 40.54 -16.54
C GLN A 27 58.09 39.47 -17.65
N TYR A 28 56.99 39.24 -18.36
CA TYR A 28 56.95 38.31 -19.50
C TYR A 28 58.01 38.67 -20.56
N ARG A 29 58.86 37.69 -20.91
CA ARG A 29 59.89 37.84 -21.94
C ARG A 29 60.01 36.56 -22.76
N GLN A 30 59.24 36.47 -23.84
CA GLN A 30 59.19 35.32 -24.76
C GLN A 30 58.94 33.99 -24.05
N GLN A 31 59.99 33.36 -23.51
CA GLN A 31 59.95 32.05 -22.84
C GLN A 31 60.14 32.13 -21.33
N ARG A 32 60.46 33.32 -20.78
CA ARG A 32 60.54 33.56 -19.33
C ARG A 32 59.28 34.21 -18.82
N ASN A 33 58.83 33.75 -17.66
CA ASN A 33 57.57 34.17 -17.04
C ASN A 33 56.39 34.05 -18.02
N ASP A 34 56.38 33.00 -18.85
CA ASP A 34 55.31 32.69 -19.80
C ASP A 34 54.09 32.12 -19.06
N VAL A 35 53.50 32.98 -18.23
CA VAL A 35 52.36 32.68 -17.37
C VAL A 35 51.38 33.84 -17.44
N GLY A 36 50.09 33.52 -17.49
CA GLY A 36 49.01 34.50 -17.50
C GLY A 36 47.83 34.02 -16.69
N LEU A 37 47.10 34.97 -16.09
CA LEU A 37 45.86 34.71 -15.37
C LEU A 37 44.67 35.17 -16.21
N VAL A 38 43.64 34.33 -16.28
CA VAL A 38 42.39 34.65 -16.96
C VAL A 38 41.30 34.71 -15.91
N GLN A 39 40.73 35.90 -15.71
CA GLN A 39 39.59 36.11 -14.84
C GLN A 39 38.31 35.94 -15.64
N THR A 40 37.46 35.00 -15.24
CA THR A 40 36.16 34.74 -15.86
C THR A 40 35.10 35.74 -15.37
N LEU A 41 34.09 36.02 -16.21
CA LEU A 41 32.97 36.90 -15.85
C LEU A 41 32.08 36.29 -14.76
N VAL A 42 31.94 34.96 -14.77
CA VAL A 42 31.21 34.19 -13.78
C VAL A 42 32.11 33.10 -13.19
N PRO A 43 31.91 32.69 -11.93
CA PRO A 43 32.66 31.58 -11.34
C PRO A 43 32.51 30.28 -12.13
N MET A 44 33.60 29.53 -12.29
CA MET A 44 33.56 28.20 -12.89
C MET A 44 32.97 27.19 -11.90
N LEU A 45 32.07 26.33 -12.37
CA LEU A 45 31.56 25.22 -11.57
C LEU A 45 32.58 24.07 -11.56
N LEU A 46 33.34 23.94 -10.48
CA LEU A 46 34.37 22.91 -10.32
C LEU A 46 33.87 21.74 -9.46
N ASN A 47 34.61 20.63 -9.44
CA ASN A 47 34.26 19.37 -8.77
C ASN A 47 33.05 18.64 -9.39
N VAL A 48 32.89 18.78 -10.70
CA VAL A 48 31.97 17.99 -11.52
C VAL A 48 32.75 16.97 -12.35
N GLU A 49 32.04 16.06 -13.01
CA GLU A 49 32.62 14.87 -13.67
C GLU A 49 33.82 15.20 -14.60
N ASN A 50 33.75 16.28 -15.40
CA ASN A 50 34.82 16.67 -16.32
C ASN A 50 35.48 18.02 -15.99
N ALA A 51 35.32 18.53 -14.77
CA ALA A 51 35.95 19.78 -14.35
C ALA A 51 36.38 19.76 -12.88
N LYS A 52 37.69 19.84 -12.66
CA LYS A 52 38.31 19.88 -11.33
C LYS A 52 39.49 20.87 -11.35
N SER A 53 39.74 21.54 -10.22
CA SER A 53 40.99 22.28 -10.03
C SER A 53 42.18 21.33 -9.91
N ILE A 54 43.33 21.80 -10.35
CA ILE A 54 44.62 21.16 -10.13
C ILE A 54 45.42 22.11 -9.23
N ASP A 55 46.10 21.54 -8.25
CA ASP A 55 46.90 22.34 -7.34
C ASP A 55 48.13 22.91 -8.05
N LEU A 56 48.52 24.13 -7.65
CA LEU A 56 49.74 24.74 -8.14
C LEU A 56 50.96 24.03 -7.54
N ALA A 57 52.01 23.86 -8.35
CA ALA A 57 53.26 23.32 -7.87
C ALA A 57 53.81 24.14 -6.70
N PRO A 58 54.39 23.50 -5.66
CA PRO A 58 55.05 24.21 -4.58
C PRO A 58 56.16 25.13 -5.09
N LYS A 59 56.49 26.14 -4.29
CA LYS A 59 57.64 26.99 -4.59
C LYS A 59 58.92 26.15 -4.69
N ASP A 60 59.74 26.43 -5.68
CA ASP A 60 61.03 25.75 -5.94
C ASP A 60 60.88 24.24 -6.24
N TYR A 61 59.72 23.82 -6.76
CA TYR A 61 59.47 22.44 -7.19
C TYR A 61 60.17 22.14 -8.52
N ASP A 62 60.99 21.09 -8.53
CA ASP A 62 61.63 20.53 -9.74
C ASP A 62 61.14 19.09 -9.91
N PRO A 63 60.37 18.77 -10.97
CA PRO A 63 59.76 17.45 -11.14
C PRO A 63 60.82 16.37 -11.38
N THR A 64 60.59 15.18 -10.83
CA THR A 64 61.46 14.01 -11.03
C THR A 64 60.63 12.76 -11.32
N GLY A 65 61.20 11.76 -11.97
CA GLY A 65 60.45 10.55 -12.36
C GLY A 65 59.62 10.78 -13.61
N SER A 66 58.31 10.50 -13.57
CA SER A 66 57.39 10.62 -14.70
C SER A 66 56.30 11.64 -14.45
N VAL A 67 55.95 12.40 -15.47
CA VAL A 67 54.88 13.40 -15.45
C VAL A 67 53.82 13.05 -16.49
N ASN A 68 52.59 13.49 -16.27
CA ASN A 68 51.51 13.35 -17.24
C ASN A 68 51.32 14.65 -18.01
N VAL A 69 51.34 14.55 -19.34
CA VAL A 69 50.97 15.63 -20.25
C VAL A 69 49.60 15.30 -20.83
N SER A 70 48.68 16.27 -20.84
CA SER A 70 47.37 16.10 -21.44
C SER A 70 47.08 17.14 -22.51
N GLY A 71 46.41 16.70 -23.58
CA GLY A 71 46.11 17.57 -24.72
C GLY A 71 45.34 16.89 -25.84
N TRP A 72 44.96 17.70 -26.83
CA TRP A 72 44.21 17.31 -28.02
C TRP A 72 45.08 17.38 -29.29
N GLY A 73 46.40 17.40 -29.14
CA GLY A 73 47.37 17.49 -30.22
C GLY A 73 47.33 16.33 -31.20
N GLU A 74 48.25 16.38 -32.16
CA GLU A 74 48.46 15.33 -33.13
C GLU A 74 48.86 14.00 -32.44
N ILE A 75 48.18 12.92 -32.81
CA ILE A 75 48.46 11.58 -32.27
C ILE A 75 49.55 10.81 -33.04
N VAL A 76 49.98 11.34 -34.20
CA VAL A 76 50.99 10.75 -35.08
C VAL A 76 51.86 11.87 -35.63
N ASP A 77 53.17 11.64 -35.67
CA ASP A 77 54.15 12.56 -36.24
C ASP A 77 53.76 13.02 -37.65
N LYS A 78 53.64 14.33 -37.84
CA LYS A 78 53.29 15.00 -39.11
C LYS A 78 51.86 14.72 -39.61
N SER A 79 50.95 14.34 -38.72
CA SER A 79 49.50 14.41 -39.00
C SER A 79 49.07 15.87 -39.17
N GLU A 80 48.04 16.16 -39.96
CA GLU A 80 47.37 17.48 -39.95
C GLU A 80 46.08 17.45 -39.11
N THR A 81 45.80 16.32 -38.45
CA THR A 81 44.58 16.10 -37.67
C THR A 81 44.88 16.04 -36.18
N LEU A 82 44.22 16.95 -35.45
CA LEU A 82 44.19 16.99 -33.99
C LEU A 82 43.28 15.88 -33.44
N SER A 83 43.56 15.42 -32.24
CA SER A 83 42.69 14.45 -31.57
C SER A 83 41.36 15.08 -31.15
N LEU A 84 40.26 14.44 -31.52
CA LEU A 84 38.93 14.88 -31.07
C LEU A 84 38.67 14.59 -29.59
N LEU A 85 39.44 13.68 -28.98
CA LEU A 85 39.34 13.27 -27.59
C LEU A 85 40.62 13.65 -26.84
N LEU A 86 40.48 14.11 -25.59
CA LEU A 86 41.62 14.46 -24.74
C LEU A 86 42.46 13.21 -24.47
N ASN A 87 43.75 13.27 -24.78
CA ASN A 87 44.69 12.19 -24.49
C ASN A 87 45.60 12.58 -23.33
N VAL A 88 46.13 11.56 -22.66
CA VAL A 88 47.12 11.71 -21.59
C VAL A 88 48.30 10.79 -21.89
N ALA A 89 49.50 11.33 -21.86
CA ALA A 89 50.75 10.60 -21.99
C ALA A 89 51.59 10.76 -20.73
N GLU A 90 52.03 9.63 -20.17
CA GLU A 90 53.03 9.62 -19.11
C GLU A 90 54.42 9.62 -19.74
N ILE A 91 55.23 10.63 -19.44
CA ILE A 91 56.55 10.87 -20.03
C ILE A 91 57.57 11.10 -18.92
N PRO A 92 58.74 10.44 -18.94
CA PRO A 92 59.75 10.64 -17.92
C PRO A 92 60.45 12.00 -18.10
N VAL A 93 60.75 12.62 -16.96
CA VAL A 93 61.55 13.84 -16.88
C VAL A 93 62.98 13.53 -17.29
N TYR A 94 63.45 14.21 -18.33
CA TYR A 94 64.78 14.05 -18.87
C TYR A 94 65.77 14.95 -18.12
N PRO A 95 66.93 14.44 -17.67
CA PRO A 95 67.89 15.20 -16.87
C PRO A 95 68.31 16.53 -17.52
N ARG A 96 68.16 17.63 -16.78
CA ARG A 96 68.43 19.01 -17.26
C ARG A 96 69.83 19.18 -17.83
N ASN A 97 70.84 18.53 -17.24
CA ASN A 97 72.23 18.55 -17.73
C ASN A 97 72.40 17.93 -19.12
N LYS A 98 71.70 16.82 -19.39
CA LYS A 98 71.69 16.18 -20.72
C LYS A 98 70.88 17.01 -21.71
N CYS A 99 69.76 17.58 -21.27
CA CYS A 99 68.93 18.44 -22.12
C CYS A 99 69.67 19.72 -22.54
N ALA A 100 70.42 20.34 -21.61
CA ALA A 100 71.24 21.51 -21.88
C ALA A 100 72.35 21.24 -22.92
N GLY A 101 72.81 19.98 -23.05
CA GLY A 101 73.74 19.59 -24.12
C GLY A 101 73.13 19.62 -25.52
N VAL A 102 71.80 19.46 -25.64
CA VAL A 102 71.06 19.49 -26.91
C VAL A 102 70.50 20.88 -27.19
N TYR A 103 69.99 21.57 -26.16
CA TYR A 103 69.34 22.88 -26.25
C TYR A 103 69.99 23.94 -25.32
N PRO A 104 71.27 24.28 -25.51
CA PRO A 104 72.03 25.09 -24.55
C PRO A 104 71.52 26.52 -24.36
N LEU A 105 70.79 27.08 -25.35
CA LEU A 105 70.25 28.44 -25.29
C LEU A 105 68.85 28.52 -24.67
N TYR A 106 68.19 27.37 -24.44
CA TYR A 106 66.79 27.32 -24.02
C TYR A 106 66.60 26.79 -22.59
N ILE A 107 67.54 25.98 -22.09
CA ILE A 107 67.42 25.37 -20.76
C ILE A 107 67.89 26.34 -19.66
N THR A 108 66.94 26.81 -18.86
CA THR A 108 67.17 27.59 -17.64
C THR A 108 66.77 26.78 -16.40
N THR A 109 66.92 27.35 -15.19
CA THR A 109 66.39 26.76 -13.95
C THR A 109 64.87 26.73 -13.91
N GLU A 110 64.19 27.48 -14.77
CA GLU A 110 62.73 27.59 -14.87
C GLU A 110 62.14 26.60 -15.90
N VAL A 111 62.99 25.86 -16.61
CA VAL A 111 62.61 24.93 -17.69
C VAL A 111 63.13 23.54 -17.37
N PHE A 112 62.29 22.51 -17.55
CA PHE A 112 62.69 21.10 -17.52
C PHE A 112 62.33 20.44 -18.85
N CYS A 113 62.92 19.28 -19.12
CA CYS A 113 62.68 18.53 -20.35
C CYS A 113 62.04 17.20 -20.03
N THR A 114 61.29 16.67 -20.99
CA THR A 114 60.74 15.32 -20.96
C THR A 114 61.19 14.59 -22.22
N TYR A 115 61.38 13.28 -22.14
CA TYR A 115 61.71 12.48 -23.33
C TYR A 115 61.33 11.02 -23.12
N ALA A 116 60.47 10.48 -23.97
CA ALA A 116 60.23 9.04 -24.09
C ALA A 116 60.37 8.61 -25.55
N ASP A 117 60.83 7.39 -25.76
CA ASP A 117 60.83 6.79 -27.09
C ASP A 117 59.38 6.46 -27.51
N GLY A 118 58.97 6.94 -28.68
CA GLY A 118 57.63 6.74 -29.26
C GLY A 118 56.47 7.52 -28.61
N LYS A 119 56.73 8.41 -27.65
CA LYS A 119 55.71 9.28 -27.02
C LYS A 119 56.29 10.66 -26.70
N ASP A 120 55.69 11.73 -27.21
CA ASP A 120 56.11 13.09 -26.89
C ASP A 120 54.93 14.07 -27.02
N ILE A 121 55.18 15.34 -26.64
CA ILE A 121 54.27 16.47 -26.81
C ILE A 121 54.27 16.87 -28.30
N CYS A 122 53.09 16.87 -28.92
CA CYS A 122 52.95 17.13 -30.35
C CYS A 122 52.41 18.54 -30.65
N LYS A 123 52.30 18.88 -31.94
CA LYS A 123 51.62 20.10 -32.36
C LYS A 123 50.18 20.09 -31.88
N GLY A 124 49.74 21.22 -31.32
CA GLY A 124 48.42 21.38 -30.71
C GLY A 124 48.37 21.13 -29.20
N ASP A 125 49.43 20.56 -28.61
CA ASP A 125 49.54 20.38 -27.14
C ASP A 125 50.28 21.55 -26.46
N SER A 126 50.88 22.47 -27.23
CA SER A 126 51.58 23.64 -26.68
C SER A 126 50.65 24.50 -25.82
N GLY A 127 51.04 24.73 -24.57
CA GLY A 127 50.23 25.44 -23.57
C GLY A 127 49.28 24.53 -22.77
N GLY A 128 49.26 23.22 -23.05
CA GLY A 128 48.59 22.21 -22.24
C GLY A 128 49.28 21.99 -20.88
N PRO A 129 48.57 21.45 -19.88
CA PRO A 129 49.12 21.26 -18.55
C PRO A 129 50.05 20.06 -18.47
N VAL A 130 51.12 20.20 -17.69
CA VAL A 130 51.92 19.08 -17.19
C VAL A 130 51.57 18.87 -15.73
N THR A 131 51.25 17.63 -15.35
CA THR A 131 50.83 17.27 -13.99
C THR A 131 51.72 16.17 -13.42
N ASP A 132 52.13 16.35 -12.16
CA ASP A 132 52.90 15.37 -11.42
C ASP A 132 52.00 14.68 -10.39
N ARG A 133 51.95 13.35 -10.39
CA ARG A 133 51.12 12.57 -9.45
C ARG A 133 51.72 12.47 -8.06
N THR A 134 52.98 12.87 -7.87
CA THR A 134 53.75 12.62 -6.63
C THR A 134 53.75 13.77 -5.61
N SER A 135 53.04 14.86 -5.87
CA SER A 135 53.03 16.02 -4.96
C SER A 135 52.00 15.88 -3.82
N ASP A 136 52.21 14.95 -2.89
CA ASP A 136 51.56 14.94 -1.56
C ASP A 136 52.18 15.98 -0.61
N ARG A 137 52.61 17.14 -1.13
CA ARG A 137 53.19 18.25 -0.34
C ARG A 137 52.15 19.34 -0.19
N GLU A 138 52.14 20.02 0.98
CA GLU A 138 51.24 21.16 1.25
C GLU A 138 51.29 22.17 0.09
N THR A 139 50.19 22.23 -0.65
CA THR A 139 49.99 23.10 -1.80
C THR A 139 49.63 24.52 -1.33
N GLY A 140 49.76 25.50 -2.23
CA GLY A 140 49.55 26.91 -1.89
C GLY A 140 48.13 27.18 -1.38
N ASP A 141 48.02 27.83 -0.23
CA ASP A 141 46.74 28.20 0.40
C ASP A 141 46.00 29.25 -0.47
N GLU A 142 45.00 28.78 -1.22
CA GLU A 142 44.13 29.59 -2.07
C GLU A 142 43.53 30.78 -1.32
N VAL A 143 43.16 30.58 -0.05
CA VAL A 143 42.55 31.62 0.79
C VAL A 143 43.58 32.70 1.10
N ARG A 144 44.83 32.32 1.40
CA ARG A 144 45.93 33.28 1.56
C ARG A 144 46.24 34.02 0.28
N PHE A 145 46.24 33.34 -0.87
CA PHE A 145 46.50 34.01 -2.15
C PHE A 145 45.43 35.06 -2.46
N ILE A 146 44.15 34.72 -2.27
CA ILE A 146 43.03 35.66 -2.41
C ILE A 146 43.19 36.83 -1.42
N ALA A 147 43.56 36.56 -0.16
CA ALA A 147 43.76 37.60 0.84
C ALA A 147 44.92 38.56 0.48
N ILE A 148 46.04 38.04 -0.01
CA ILE A 148 47.19 38.84 -0.46
C ILE A 148 46.79 39.68 -1.69
N SER A 149 46.09 39.09 -2.65
CA SER A 149 45.66 39.83 -3.85
C SER A 149 44.68 40.96 -3.50
N LYS A 150 43.73 40.71 -2.58
CA LYS A 150 42.84 41.76 -2.05
C LYS A 150 43.61 42.81 -1.27
N ALA A 151 44.57 42.44 -0.43
CA ALA A 151 45.39 43.38 0.32
C ALA A 151 46.20 44.29 -0.61
N TYR A 152 46.83 43.72 -1.65
CA TYR A 152 47.54 44.49 -2.67
C TYR A 152 46.61 45.46 -3.40
N ALA A 153 45.46 44.98 -3.89
CA ALA A 153 44.46 45.83 -4.54
C ALA A 153 44.01 46.98 -3.63
N THR A 154 43.79 46.70 -2.34
CA THR A 154 43.41 47.70 -1.33
C THR A 154 44.50 48.76 -1.14
N LEU A 155 45.78 48.37 -1.14
CA LEU A 155 46.91 49.30 -0.95
C LEU A 155 47.27 50.10 -2.20
N THR A 156 46.94 49.57 -3.39
CA THR A 156 47.27 50.21 -4.67
C THR A 156 46.18 51.13 -5.21
N ASP A 157 44.91 50.87 -4.85
CA ASP A 157 43.77 51.68 -5.28
C ASP A 157 43.28 52.59 -4.14
N ALA A 158 43.33 53.90 -4.36
CA ALA A 158 42.93 54.92 -3.40
C ALA A 158 41.46 54.76 -2.96
N LYS A 159 40.57 54.29 -3.85
CA LYS A 159 39.15 54.10 -3.52
C LYS A 159 38.91 52.86 -2.65
N ALA A 160 39.57 51.76 -2.97
CA ALA A 160 39.54 50.54 -2.15
C ALA A 160 40.15 50.78 -0.77
N TYR A 161 41.22 51.58 -0.69
CA TYR A 161 41.83 52.00 0.57
C TYR A 161 40.88 52.83 1.44
N GLN A 162 40.18 53.82 0.86
CA GLN A 162 39.19 54.60 1.60
C GLN A 162 38.01 53.74 2.05
N ASN A 163 37.49 52.86 1.19
CA ASN A 163 36.43 51.93 1.57
C ASN A 163 36.86 51.02 2.73
N TRP A 164 38.11 50.57 2.76
CA TRP A 164 38.64 49.78 3.86
C TRP A 164 38.71 50.57 5.18
N LEU A 165 39.12 51.85 5.13
CA LEU A 165 39.12 52.74 6.29
C LEU A 165 37.70 52.98 6.84
N ASP A 166 36.73 53.17 5.95
CA ASP A 166 35.37 53.55 6.33
C ASP A 166 34.49 52.35 6.73
N TYR A 167 34.66 51.20 6.07
CA TYR A 167 33.75 50.04 6.19
C TYR A 167 34.44 48.75 6.66
N GLY A 168 35.76 48.73 6.80
CA GLY A 168 36.54 47.55 7.21
C GLY A 168 36.71 46.49 6.11
N ASN A 169 36.22 46.76 4.90
CA ASN A 169 36.37 45.90 3.71
C ASN A 169 36.62 46.77 2.45
N PRO A 170 37.45 46.31 1.50
CA PRO A 170 37.79 47.12 0.32
C PRO A 170 36.63 47.31 -0.68
N ASP A 171 35.61 46.46 -0.59
CA ASP A 171 34.47 46.44 -1.51
C ASP A 171 33.42 47.54 -1.21
N GLY A 172 33.52 48.23 -0.07
CA GLY A 172 32.54 49.23 0.39
C GLY A 172 31.30 48.62 1.05
N PRO A 173 30.24 49.40 1.31
CA PRO A 173 29.05 48.92 2.01
C PRO A 173 28.37 47.83 1.17
N GLY A 174 28.39 46.60 1.68
CA GLY A 174 27.69 45.47 1.08
C GLY A 174 26.18 45.65 1.19
N VAL A 175 25.58 46.36 0.25
CA VAL A 175 24.12 46.43 0.16
C VAL A 175 23.64 45.08 -0.34
N THR A 176 23.15 44.23 0.56
CA THR A 176 22.38 43.04 0.18
C THR A 176 21.04 43.52 -0.40
N ILE A 177 20.99 43.72 -1.71
CA ILE A 177 19.74 44.01 -2.42
C ILE A 177 18.95 42.70 -2.44
N LEU A 178 17.95 42.59 -1.56
CA LEU A 178 17.04 41.45 -1.54
C LEU A 178 16.12 41.54 -2.76
N GLY A 179 16.53 40.95 -3.88
CA GLY A 179 15.69 40.80 -5.06
C GLY A 179 14.69 39.67 -4.85
N ILE A 180 13.40 39.95 -5.04
CA ILE A 180 12.39 38.89 -5.16
C ILE A 180 12.56 38.25 -6.54
N ALA A 181 12.74 36.94 -6.61
CA ALA A 181 12.94 36.19 -7.87
C ALA A 181 11.66 36.04 -8.73
N LEU A 182 10.76 37.02 -8.68
CA LEU A 182 9.58 37.09 -9.53
C LEU A 182 9.91 37.92 -10.79
N PRO A 183 9.45 37.48 -11.96
CA PRO A 183 9.72 38.21 -13.19
C PRO A 183 9.01 39.57 -13.18
N ALA A 184 9.68 40.61 -13.67
CA ALA A 184 9.24 42.01 -13.56
C ALA A 184 7.86 42.28 -14.18
N TRP A 185 7.39 41.47 -15.13
CA TRP A 185 6.08 41.61 -15.76
C TRP A 185 4.89 41.24 -14.85
N ILE A 186 5.12 40.47 -13.78
CA ILE A 186 4.08 40.15 -12.77
C ILE A 186 3.86 41.32 -11.81
N ILE A 187 4.87 42.16 -11.61
CA ILE A 187 4.88 43.26 -10.63
C ILE A 187 4.74 44.63 -11.32
N SER A 188 4.69 44.67 -12.66
CA SER A 188 4.51 45.92 -13.40
C SER A 188 3.13 46.55 -13.10
N ASN A 189 3.10 47.87 -12.95
CA ASN A 189 1.87 48.64 -12.67
C ASN A 189 0.78 48.45 -13.74
N GLU A 190 1.17 48.07 -14.96
CA GLU A 190 0.25 47.80 -16.07
C GLU A 190 -0.60 46.55 -15.84
N ASN A 191 -0.03 45.49 -15.25
CA ASN A 191 -0.70 44.20 -15.06
C ASN A 191 -1.15 43.94 -13.61
N ALA A 192 -0.73 44.79 -12.67
CA ALA A 192 -0.99 44.62 -11.24
C ALA A 192 -2.48 44.42 -10.92
N TYR A 193 -3.37 45.22 -11.52
CA TYR A 193 -4.82 45.09 -11.32
C TYR A 193 -5.39 43.79 -11.90
N ILE A 194 -4.88 43.33 -13.05
CA ILE A 194 -5.33 42.08 -13.69
C ILE A 194 -4.94 40.88 -12.84
N ILE A 195 -3.71 40.86 -12.33
CA ILE A 195 -3.19 39.77 -11.48
C ILE A 195 -3.91 39.74 -10.14
N LEU A 196 -4.16 40.91 -9.54
CA LEU A 196 -4.94 41.01 -8.30
C LEU A 196 -6.39 40.55 -8.50
N ALA A 197 -7.01 40.92 -9.62
CA ALA A 197 -8.36 40.47 -9.96
C ALA A 197 -8.41 38.95 -10.20
N LEU A 198 -7.40 38.37 -10.86
CA LEU A 198 -7.30 36.93 -11.08
C LEU A 198 -7.10 36.17 -9.77
N TYR A 199 -6.20 36.64 -8.90
CA TYR A 199 -5.99 36.07 -7.58
C TYR A 199 -7.25 36.17 -6.71
N GLY A 200 -7.89 37.34 -6.67
CA GLY A 200 -9.15 37.56 -5.97
C GLY A 200 -10.28 36.67 -6.50
N SER A 201 -10.38 36.48 -7.82
CA SER A 201 -11.37 35.58 -8.42
C SER A 201 -11.09 34.11 -8.09
N LEU A 202 -9.82 33.69 -8.13
CA LEU A 202 -9.43 32.32 -7.81
C LEU A 202 -9.71 31.99 -6.34
N LEU A 203 -9.49 32.94 -5.42
CA LEU A 203 -9.69 32.73 -4.00
C LEU A 203 -11.16 32.90 -3.57
N LEU A 204 -11.89 33.89 -4.09
CA LEU A 204 -13.28 34.16 -3.70
C LEU A 204 -14.31 33.32 -4.45
N ILE A 205 -14.00 32.89 -5.68
CA ILE A 205 -14.91 32.10 -6.52
C ILE A 205 -14.34 30.70 -6.73
N GLY A 206 -13.10 30.59 -7.20
CA GLY A 206 -12.48 29.31 -7.52
C GLY A 206 -12.43 28.35 -6.32
N LEU A 207 -11.91 28.81 -5.19
CA LEU A 207 -11.75 27.99 -4.00
C LEU A 207 -13.10 27.59 -3.36
N PRO A 208 -14.09 28.49 -3.15
CA PRO A 208 -15.39 28.10 -2.65
C PRO A 208 -16.15 27.15 -3.59
N LEU A 209 -16.06 27.33 -4.91
CA LEU A 209 -16.67 26.38 -5.85
C LEU A 209 -15.96 25.03 -5.83
N TRP A 210 -14.63 25.01 -5.73
CA TRP A 210 -13.86 23.77 -5.65
C TRP A 210 -14.09 23.04 -4.34
N VAL A 211 -14.10 23.74 -3.21
CA VAL A 211 -14.44 23.19 -1.89
C VAL A 211 -15.88 22.75 -1.85
N ASN A 212 -16.83 23.51 -2.40
CA ASN A 212 -18.24 23.10 -2.46
C ASN A 212 -18.42 21.87 -3.37
N TRP A 213 -17.72 21.80 -4.50
CA TRP A 213 -17.73 20.61 -5.37
C TRP A 213 -17.09 19.41 -4.67
N TRP A 214 -15.93 19.59 -4.03
CA TRP A 214 -15.24 18.54 -3.28
C TRP A 214 -16.07 18.08 -2.09
N TRP A 215 -16.60 18.99 -1.28
CA TRP A 215 -17.46 18.73 -0.15
C TRP A 215 -18.76 18.08 -0.59
N SER A 216 -19.43 18.60 -1.62
CA SER A 216 -20.62 17.96 -2.20
C SER A 216 -20.30 16.58 -2.74
N LYS A 217 -19.13 16.36 -3.35
CA LYS A 217 -18.70 15.05 -3.80
C LYS A 217 -18.34 14.14 -2.62
N CYS A 218 -17.81 14.63 -1.51
CA CYS A 218 -17.52 13.86 -0.29
C CYS A 218 -18.78 13.58 0.56
N LEU A 219 -19.76 14.48 0.53
CA LEU A 219 -21.03 14.37 1.25
C LEU A 219 -22.05 13.55 0.44
N SER A 220 -22.13 13.78 -0.88
CA SER A 220 -22.90 12.96 -1.82
C SER A 220 -22.23 11.61 -2.08
N SER A 221 -20.90 11.52 -2.03
CA SER A 221 -20.18 10.24 -1.85
C SER A 221 -19.93 10.00 -0.37
N SER A 222 -20.99 9.96 0.45
CA SER A 222 -21.07 9.40 1.82
C SER A 222 -19.79 8.79 2.45
N ASP A 223 -18.69 9.54 2.57
CA ASP A 223 -17.37 9.03 2.95
C ASP A 223 -17.01 9.32 4.40
N SER A 224 -17.80 10.13 5.11
CA SER A 224 -17.48 10.57 6.48
C SER A 224 -18.58 10.29 7.51
N ILE A 225 -19.70 9.68 7.11
CA ILE A 225 -20.74 9.16 8.04
C ILE A 225 -20.90 7.64 7.86
N ALA A 226 -19.98 7.01 7.13
CA ALA A 226 -19.80 5.58 7.21
C ALA A 226 -19.12 5.27 8.54
N MET A 227 -19.78 4.47 9.37
CA MET A 227 -19.15 3.78 10.48
C MET A 227 -17.86 3.11 9.97
N PRO A 228 -16.69 3.32 10.59
CA PRO A 228 -15.47 2.66 10.15
C PRO A 228 -15.60 1.17 10.45
N SER A 229 -16.10 0.40 9.48
CA SER A 229 -15.77 -1.02 9.41
C SER A 229 -14.35 -1.08 8.90
N SER A 230 -13.43 -1.49 9.78
CA SER A 230 -12.04 -1.79 9.45
C SER A 230 -11.98 -2.57 8.13
N ASP A 231 -11.18 -2.04 7.22
CA ASP A 231 -10.54 -2.78 6.13
C ASP A 231 -11.45 -3.49 5.13
N GLN A 232 -12.28 -2.68 4.46
CA GLN A 232 -12.60 -2.98 3.07
C GLN A 232 -12.55 -1.70 2.25
N LYS A 233 -11.70 -1.68 1.21
CA LYS A 233 -11.99 -0.97 -0.05
C LYS A 233 -13.30 -1.56 -0.61
N GLY A 234 -14.43 -1.31 0.04
CA GLY A 234 -15.65 -2.06 -0.13
C GLY A 234 -16.84 -1.12 -0.24
N SER A 235 -17.47 -1.14 -1.40
CA SER A 235 -18.90 -0.95 -1.61
C SER A 235 -19.61 -0.09 -0.55
N LYS A 236 -19.43 1.25 -0.62
CA LYS A 236 -20.12 2.22 0.24
C LYS A 236 -21.62 1.87 0.33
N ILE A 237 -22.13 1.82 1.55
CA ILE A 237 -23.56 1.63 1.84
C ILE A 237 -24.19 3.00 2.03
N ILE A 238 -25.34 3.21 1.40
CA ILE A 238 -26.12 4.44 1.43
C ILE A 238 -26.56 4.73 2.89
N PRO A 239 -26.31 5.93 3.43
CA PRO A 239 -26.66 6.27 4.83
C PRO A 239 -28.14 6.10 5.15
N GLU A 240 -29.02 6.38 4.20
CA GLU A 240 -30.47 6.21 4.33
C GLU A 240 -30.84 4.72 4.52
N THR A 241 -30.07 3.78 3.94
CA THR A 241 -30.20 2.34 4.22
C THR A 241 -29.87 2.05 5.69
N ILE A 242 -28.81 2.64 6.23
CA ILE A 242 -28.41 2.48 7.63
C ILE A 242 -29.50 3.03 8.56
N GLN A 243 -30.00 4.23 8.27
CA GLN A 243 -31.11 4.83 9.03
C GLN A 243 -32.35 3.93 9.03
N MET A 244 -32.71 3.36 7.88
CA MET A 244 -33.82 2.42 7.76
C MET A 244 -33.58 1.16 8.61
N PHE A 245 -32.37 0.59 8.60
CA PHE A 245 -32.02 -0.57 9.41
C PHE A 245 -32.08 -0.28 10.90
N MET A 246 -31.49 0.83 11.33
CA MET A 246 -31.52 1.26 12.74
C MET A 246 -32.95 1.43 13.24
N TRP A 247 -33.80 2.10 12.47
CA TRP A 247 -35.21 2.29 12.83
C TRP A 247 -35.97 0.96 12.88
N THR A 248 -35.74 0.08 11.90
CA THR A 248 -36.43 -1.22 11.82
C THR A 248 -36.03 -2.15 12.97
N LEU A 249 -34.72 -2.19 13.31
CA LEU A 249 -34.18 -2.96 14.43
C LEU A 249 -34.66 -2.42 15.78
N TYR A 250 -34.75 -1.10 15.93
CA TYR A 250 -35.28 -0.48 17.15
C TYR A 250 -36.77 -0.80 17.36
N LYS A 251 -37.57 -0.79 16.28
CA LYS A 251 -39.01 -1.09 16.36
C LYS A 251 -39.31 -2.58 16.50
N LYS A 252 -38.48 -3.45 15.94
CA LYS A 252 -38.65 -4.91 15.95
C LYS A 252 -37.34 -5.58 16.42
N PRO A 253 -37.10 -5.67 17.74
CA PRO A 253 -35.84 -6.21 18.26
C PRO A 253 -35.64 -7.70 18.00
N SER A 254 -36.73 -8.47 17.79
CA SER A 254 -36.66 -9.89 17.39
C SER A 254 -37.22 -10.09 15.99
N MET A 255 -36.39 -10.57 15.07
CA MET A 255 -36.76 -10.85 13.68
C MET A 255 -36.39 -12.28 13.27
N ASN A 256 -37.30 -12.94 12.55
CA ASN A 256 -37.00 -14.20 11.87
C ASN A 256 -36.26 -13.96 10.53
N ILE A 257 -35.69 -15.01 9.96
CA ILE A 257 -34.91 -14.96 8.70
C ILE A 257 -35.72 -14.30 7.56
N ALA A 258 -37.02 -14.63 7.44
CA ALA A 258 -37.88 -14.05 6.40
C ALA A 258 -38.06 -12.53 6.57
N THR A 259 -38.22 -12.05 7.80
CA THR A 259 -38.33 -10.61 8.09
C THR A 259 -37.02 -9.90 7.80
N ILE A 260 -35.88 -10.50 8.16
CA ILE A 260 -34.55 -9.94 7.86
C ILE A 260 -34.34 -9.86 6.34
N LEU A 261 -34.68 -10.91 5.59
CA LEU A 261 -34.63 -10.91 4.13
C LEU A 261 -35.51 -9.81 3.52
N ASN A 262 -36.72 -9.61 4.04
CA ASN A 262 -37.60 -8.52 3.60
C ASN A 262 -36.94 -7.15 3.83
N THR A 263 -36.36 -6.93 5.00
CA THR A 263 -35.67 -5.68 5.36
C THR A 263 -34.45 -5.43 4.47
N ILE A 264 -33.64 -6.46 4.19
CA ILE A 264 -32.48 -6.34 3.28
C ILE A 264 -32.93 -6.05 1.85
N ALA A 265 -33.97 -6.73 1.36
CA ALA A 265 -34.48 -6.50 0.02
C ALA A 265 -35.05 -5.08 -0.16
N ALA A 266 -35.51 -4.46 0.91
CA ALA A 266 -35.99 -3.07 0.93
C ALA A 266 -34.87 -2.03 1.04
N SER A 267 -33.61 -2.44 1.14
CA SER A 267 -32.49 -1.49 1.18
C SER A 267 -32.44 -0.62 -0.08
N LEU A 268 -32.03 0.63 0.10
CA LEU A 268 -31.95 1.59 -1.01
C LEU A 268 -30.81 1.27 -1.98
N GLU A 269 -29.93 0.34 -1.64
CA GLU A 269 -28.90 -0.22 -2.52
C GLU A 269 -29.48 -0.85 -3.80
N PHE A 270 -30.73 -1.32 -3.73
CA PHE A 270 -31.42 -1.96 -4.84
C PHE A 270 -32.46 -1.03 -5.48
N ASN A 271 -32.55 0.21 -5.02
CA ASN A 271 -33.47 1.19 -5.56
C ASN A 271 -32.89 1.80 -6.85
N PRO A 272 -33.61 1.78 -7.98
CA PRO A 272 -33.13 2.32 -9.26
C PRO A 272 -32.77 3.81 -9.21
N LEU A 273 -33.33 4.57 -8.25
CA LEU A 273 -33.00 6.00 -8.07
C LEU A 273 -31.56 6.22 -7.60
N PHE A 274 -31.05 5.29 -6.79
CA PHE A 274 -29.71 5.37 -6.21
C PHE A 274 -28.71 4.45 -6.92
N ASN A 275 -29.20 3.44 -7.66
CA ASN A 275 -28.37 2.45 -8.32
C ASN A 275 -28.88 2.13 -9.74
N CYS A 276 -28.08 2.46 -10.75
CA CYS A 276 -28.42 2.21 -12.16
C CYS A 276 -28.28 0.74 -12.61
N ASN A 277 -27.62 -0.12 -11.82
CA ASN A 277 -27.40 -1.53 -12.15
C ASN A 277 -28.66 -2.39 -11.95
N VAL A 278 -29.53 -2.01 -11.00
CA VAL A 278 -30.79 -2.71 -10.73
C VAL A 278 -31.94 -1.84 -11.24
N GLN A 279 -32.40 -2.12 -12.45
CA GLN A 279 -33.43 -1.31 -13.12
C GLN A 279 -34.82 -1.91 -12.94
N THR A 280 -35.84 -1.08 -12.81
CA THR A 280 -37.25 -1.50 -12.89
C THR A 280 -37.75 -1.34 -14.32
N ARG A 281 -37.92 -2.45 -15.04
CA ARG A 281 -38.32 -2.47 -16.46
C ARG A 281 -39.80 -2.81 -16.60
N LYS A 282 -40.46 -2.39 -17.69
CA LYS A 282 -41.87 -2.74 -17.95
C LYS A 282 -42.09 -4.25 -18.05
N SER A 283 -41.11 -5.00 -18.56
CA SER A 283 -41.11 -6.47 -18.61
C SER A 283 -41.21 -7.12 -17.24
N ASP A 284 -40.73 -6.44 -16.18
CA ASP A 284 -40.73 -6.99 -14.82
C ASP A 284 -42.16 -7.15 -14.28
N ASN A 285 -43.12 -6.36 -14.78
CA ASN A 285 -44.53 -6.47 -14.42
C ASN A 285 -45.16 -7.80 -14.87
N LEU A 286 -44.56 -8.50 -15.82
CA LEU A 286 -45.01 -9.83 -16.26
C LEU A 286 -44.20 -10.93 -15.56
N HIS A 287 -42.87 -10.83 -15.60
CA HIS A 287 -42.00 -11.90 -15.12
C HIS A 287 -41.93 -12.01 -13.59
N ILE A 288 -42.01 -10.91 -12.84
CA ILE A 288 -41.92 -10.97 -11.38
C ILE A 288 -43.17 -11.62 -10.75
N PRO A 289 -44.41 -11.28 -11.15
CA PRO A 289 -45.59 -12.01 -10.66
C PRO A 289 -45.56 -13.50 -11.03
N GLU A 290 -45.13 -13.85 -12.24
CA GLU A 290 -44.96 -15.25 -12.66
C GLU A 290 -43.96 -15.98 -11.75
N LEU A 291 -42.83 -15.35 -11.44
CA LEU A 291 -41.82 -15.89 -10.54
C LEU A 291 -42.39 -16.08 -9.12
N ILE A 292 -43.15 -15.10 -8.61
CA ILE A 292 -43.76 -15.18 -7.27
C ILE A 292 -44.76 -16.34 -7.19
N GLN A 293 -45.50 -16.62 -8.25
CA GLN A 293 -46.43 -17.76 -8.28
C GLN A 293 -45.71 -19.12 -8.24
N ARG A 294 -44.49 -19.20 -8.79
CA ARG A 294 -43.66 -20.43 -8.75
C ARG A 294 -43.00 -20.68 -7.39
N LEU A 295 -42.90 -19.65 -6.54
CA LEU A 295 -42.35 -19.81 -5.19
C LEU A 295 -43.31 -20.62 -4.30
N PRO A 296 -42.79 -21.43 -3.34
CA PRO A 296 -43.64 -22.16 -2.43
C PRO A 296 -44.51 -21.19 -1.60
N VAL A 297 -45.72 -21.63 -1.22
CA VAL A 297 -46.74 -20.77 -0.57
C VAL A 297 -46.20 -20.04 0.67
N ALA A 298 -45.34 -20.69 1.46
CA ALA A 298 -44.70 -20.10 2.64
C ALA A 298 -43.84 -18.85 2.34
N TYR A 299 -43.43 -18.68 1.08
CA TYR A 299 -42.57 -17.61 0.58
C TYR A 299 -43.35 -16.59 -0.28
N GLN A 300 -44.65 -16.79 -0.46
CA GLN A 300 -45.46 -15.89 -1.26
C GLN A 300 -45.54 -14.52 -0.59
N ILE A 301 -45.33 -13.50 -1.42
CA ILE A 301 -45.30 -12.11 -0.99
C ILE A 301 -46.73 -11.65 -0.79
N ASN A 302 -47.24 -11.77 0.43
CA ASN A 302 -48.55 -11.22 0.78
C ASN A 302 -48.50 -9.69 0.70
N ARG A 303 -49.32 -9.12 -0.19
CA ARG A 303 -49.63 -7.67 -0.18
C ARG A 303 -50.52 -7.39 1.02
N GLU A 304 -49.96 -7.31 2.21
CA GLU A 304 -50.69 -6.78 3.36
C GLU A 304 -50.93 -5.28 3.10
N LYS A 305 -52.17 -4.89 2.81
CA LYS A 305 -52.56 -3.47 2.73
C LYS A 305 -52.45 -2.87 4.13
N VAL A 306 -51.31 -2.28 4.45
CA VAL A 306 -51.19 -1.42 5.63
C VAL A 306 -51.91 -0.11 5.29
N LYS A 307 -52.78 0.33 6.20
CA LYS A 307 -53.64 1.52 6.05
C LYS A 307 -52.81 2.77 5.74
N GLY A 308 -52.88 3.25 4.50
CA GLY A 308 -52.56 4.63 4.13
C GLY A 308 -51.15 4.90 3.56
N GLU A 309 -50.12 4.13 3.92
CA GLU A 309 -48.75 4.32 3.42
C GLU A 309 -48.13 2.99 2.98
N LEU A 310 -47.50 2.96 1.80
CA LEU A 310 -46.69 1.81 1.40
C LEU A 310 -45.51 1.72 2.37
N SER A 311 -45.46 0.65 3.17
CA SER A 311 -44.25 0.30 3.92
C SER A 311 -43.05 0.25 2.95
N PRO A 312 -41.84 0.70 3.34
CA PRO A 312 -40.66 0.60 2.49
C PRO A 312 -40.41 -0.81 1.92
N LEU A 313 -40.89 -1.83 2.64
CA LEU A 313 -40.85 -3.25 2.26
C LEU A 313 -41.72 -3.62 1.03
N GLN A 314 -42.59 -2.71 0.59
CA GLN A 314 -43.59 -2.94 -0.48
C GLN A 314 -43.29 -2.17 -1.76
N TYR A 315 -42.19 -1.40 -1.81
CA TYR A 315 -41.81 -0.75 -3.04
C TYR A 315 -41.54 -1.77 -4.17
N PRO A 316 -41.83 -1.43 -5.45
CA PRO A 316 -41.66 -2.37 -6.56
C PRO A 316 -40.25 -2.97 -6.66
N TYR A 317 -39.20 -2.16 -6.41
CA TYR A 317 -37.82 -2.65 -6.40
C TYR A 317 -37.55 -3.63 -5.25
N ALA A 318 -38.14 -3.41 -4.07
CA ALA A 318 -37.98 -4.26 -2.91
C ALA A 318 -38.66 -5.63 -3.13
N ILE A 319 -39.87 -5.62 -3.72
CA ILE A 319 -40.58 -6.84 -4.11
C ILE A 319 -39.78 -7.62 -5.14
N LYS A 320 -39.27 -6.94 -6.19
CA LYS A 320 -38.41 -7.55 -7.21
C LYS A 320 -37.17 -8.19 -6.59
N THR A 321 -36.43 -7.44 -5.79
CA THR A 321 -35.19 -7.91 -5.14
C THR A 321 -35.46 -9.12 -4.27
N ARG A 322 -36.52 -9.07 -3.46
CA ARG A 322 -36.94 -10.20 -2.62
C ARG A 322 -37.31 -11.42 -3.44
N ALA A 323 -38.10 -11.26 -4.51
CA ALA A 323 -38.49 -12.37 -5.38
C ALA A 323 -37.27 -13.02 -6.04
N LEU A 324 -36.30 -12.22 -6.48
CA LEU A 324 -35.05 -12.72 -7.07
C LEU A 324 -34.18 -13.45 -6.05
N LEU A 325 -34.03 -12.91 -4.83
CA LEU A 325 -33.30 -13.60 -3.75
C LEU A 325 -33.99 -14.90 -3.35
N LEU A 326 -35.33 -14.92 -3.22
CA LEU A 326 -36.09 -16.12 -2.93
C LEU A 326 -35.99 -17.17 -4.04
N ALA A 327 -35.99 -16.74 -5.30
CA ALA A 327 -35.77 -17.62 -6.45
C ALA A 327 -34.37 -18.24 -6.40
N HIS A 328 -33.34 -17.45 -6.06
CA HIS A 328 -31.97 -17.94 -5.86
C HIS A 328 -31.88 -18.96 -4.72
N LEU A 329 -32.46 -18.67 -3.56
CA LEU A 329 -32.46 -19.58 -2.40
C LEU A 329 -33.18 -20.91 -2.71
N ASN A 330 -34.22 -20.89 -3.55
CA ASN A 330 -34.95 -22.08 -3.98
C ASN A 330 -34.38 -22.71 -5.27
N ARG A 331 -33.25 -22.20 -5.79
CA ARG A 331 -32.59 -22.69 -7.03
C ARG A 331 -33.54 -22.71 -8.24
N LEU A 332 -34.44 -21.74 -8.33
CA LEU A 332 -35.37 -21.61 -9.45
C LEU A 332 -34.68 -20.97 -10.66
N GLU A 333 -34.93 -21.53 -11.84
CA GLU A 333 -34.47 -20.95 -13.09
C GLU A 333 -35.27 -19.70 -13.44
N LEU A 334 -34.55 -18.61 -13.73
CA LEU A 334 -35.14 -17.35 -14.16
C LEU A 334 -35.37 -17.36 -15.68
N SER A 335 -36.62 -17.11 -16.10
CA SER A 335 -37.04 -17.11 -17.50
C SER A 335 -36.45 -15.97 -18.34
N SER A 336 -36.11 -14.84 -17.70
CA SER A 336 -35.61 -13.65 -18.40
C SER A 336 -34.14 -13.38 -18.13
N ARG A 337 -33.36 -13.17 -19.20
CA ARG A 337 -31.93 -12.85 -19.12
C ARG A 337 -31.67 -11.53 -18.40
N SER A 338 -32.58 -10.55 -18.48
CA SER A 338 -32.44 -9.27 -17.76
C SER A 338 -32.51 -9.45 -16.24
N LEU A 339 -33.42 -10.32 -15.76
CA LEU A 339 -33.54 -10.66 -14.34
C LEU A 339 -32.31 -11.43 -13.83
N GLN A 340 -31.70 -12.26 -14.67
CA GLN A 340 -30.44 -12.93 -14.33
C GLN A 340 -29.29 -11.92 -14.14
N PHE A 341 -29.20 -10.88 -14.97
CA PHE A 341 -28.22 -9.81 -14.78
C PHE A 341 -28.45 -9.04 -13.48
N ASP A 342 -29.71 -8.72 -13.16
CA ASP A 342 -30.03 -8.04 -11.90
C ASP A 342 -29.67 -8.93 -10.70
N LEU A 343 -30.00 -10.23 -10.74
CA LEU A 343 -29.66 -11.19 -9.68
C LEU A 343 -28.13 -11.31 -9.47
N ARG A 344 -27.34 -11.33 -10.54
CA ARG A 344 -25.87 -11.38 -10.49
C ARG A 344 -25.27 -10.20 -9.72
N TYR A 345 -25.90 -9.03 -9.78
CA TYR A 345 -25.50 -7.87 -8.98
C TYR A 345 -26.03 -7.96 -7.54
N ILE A 346 -27.30 -8.35 -7.36
CA ILE A 346 -27.97 -8.40 -6.06
C ILE A 346 -27.28 -9.38 -5.11
N GLN A 347 -26.85 -10.56 -5.59
CA GLN A 347 -26.22 -11.60 -4.76
C GLN A 347 -25.00 -11.09 -3.97
N PRO A 348 -23.90 -10.62 -4.59
CA PRO A 348 -22.73 -10.14 -3.84
C PRO A 348 -23.03 -8.87 -3.04
N LYS A 349 -23.85 -7.95 -3.58
CA LYS A 349 -24.22 -6.72 -2.87
C LYS A 349 -25.03 -7.03 -1.61
N SER A 350 -25.88 -8.07 -1.61
CA SER A 350 -26.66 -8.47 -0.44
C SER A 350 -25.79 -8.92 0.75
N LEU A 351 -24.61 -9.51 0.51
CA LEU A 351 -23.69 -9.87 1.58
C LEU A 351 -23.11 -8.63 2.28
N HIS A 352 -22.75 -7.60 1.51
CA HIS A 352 -22.30 -6.32 2.09
C HIS A 352 -23.43 -5.64 2.88
N VAL A 353 -24.66 -5.69 2.36
CA VAL A 353 -25.83 -5.16 3.06
C VAL A 353 -26.12 -5.91 4.35
N ILE A 354 -25.97 -7.24 4.37
CA ILE A 354 -26.10 -8.06 5.58
C ILE A 354 -25.01 -7.72 6.59
N GLN A 355 -23.75 -7.54 6.16
CA GLN A 355 -22.69 -7.12 7.06
C GLN A 355 -22.99 -5.75 7.69
N CYS A 356 -23.52 -4.82 6.90
CA CYS A 356 -23.99 -3.53 7.42
C CYS A 356 -25.14 -3.69 8.42
N PHE A 357 -26.10 -4.57 8.15
CA PHE A 357 -27.20 -4.88 9.05
C PHE A 357 -26.70 -5.46 10.38
N ILE A 358 -25.73 -6.38 10.34
CA ILE A 358 -25.05 -6.94 11.53
C ILE A 358 -24.36 -5.82 12.32
N ASN A 359 -23.62 -4.92 11.65
CA ASN A 359 -22.98 -3.78 12.31
C ASN A 359 -24.01 -2.87 13.00
N CYS A 360 -25.19 -2.66 12.39
CA CYS A 360 -26.28 -1.92 13.01
C CYS A 360 -26.79 -2.60 14.30
N ILE A 361 -26.93 -3.93 14.30
CA ILE A 361 -27.30 -4.71 15.49
C ILE A 361 -26.28 -4.51 16.62
N VAL A 362 -24.99 -4.59 16.29
CA VAL A 362 -23.89 -4.41 17.26
C VAL A 362 -23.92 -3.01 17.85
N GLN A 363 -24.05 -1.98 17.02
CA GLN A 363 -24.12 -0.59 17.49
C GLN A 363 -25.32 -0.31 18.39
N LEU A 364 -26.52 -0.76 17.99
CA LEU A 364 -27.70 -0.62 18.84
C LEU A 364 -27.53 -1.37 20.15
N THR A 365 -26.91 -2.53 20.11
CA THR A 365 -26.59 -3.28 21.33
C THR A 365 -25.66 -2.49 22.25
N PHE A 366 -24.63 -1.85 21.70
CA PHE A 366 -23.73 -0.98 22.45
C PHE A 366 -24.47 0.22 23.07
N PHE A 367 -25.35 0.88 22.33
CA PHE A 367 -26.18 1.97 22.86
C PHE A 367 -27.13 1.49 23.97
N ALA A 368 -27.69 0.28 23.85
CA ALA A 368 -28.55 -0.30 24.87
C ALA A 368 -27.76 -0.63 26.16
N ILE A 369 -26.55 -1.19 26.02
CA ILE A 369 -25.66 -1.48 27.16
C ILE A 369 -25.26 -0.19 27.87
N SER A 370 -25.05 0.89 27.11
CA SER A 370 -24.71 2.23 27.65
C SER A 370 -25.91 2.95 28.28
N GLY A 371 -27.10 2.34 28.30
CA GLY A 371 -28.32 2.94 28.85
C GLY A 371 -28.91 4.07 28.01
N ARG A 372 -28.48 4.23 26.75
CA ARG A 372 -28.98 5.29 25.85
C ARG A 372 -30.31 4.94 25.17
N ILE A 373 -30.61 3.65 25.04
CA ILE A 373 -31.86 3.14 24.47
C ILE A 373 -32.43 2.04 25.35
N GLU A 374 -33.75 1.96 25.43
CA GLU A 374 -34.45 0.95 26.25
C GLU A 374 -34.54 -0.40 25.54
N GLN A 375 -34.81 -0.39 24.23
CA GLN A 375 -34.96 -1.62 23.45
C GLN A 375 -33.63 -2.09 22.88
N ARG A 376 -33.38 -3.39 23.03
CA ARG A 376 -32.16 -4.04 22.55
C ARG A 376 -32.49 -5.10 21.50
N PRO A 377 -31.75 -5.17 20.39
CA PRO A 377 -31.87 -6.27 19.45
C PRO A 377 -31.62 -7.63 20.12
N SER A 378 -32.36 -8.65 19.71
CA SER A 378 -32.19 -10.01 20.21
C SER A 378 -30.95 -10.67 19.59
N LEU A 379 -30.29 -11.54 20.35
CA LEU A 379 -29.19 -12.38 19.84
C LEU A 379 -29.66 -13.26 18.66
N GLU A 380 -30.90 -13.75 18.74
CA GLU A 380 -31.53 -14.53 17.67
C GLU A 380 -31.56 -13.76 16.34
N THR A 381 -31.80 -12.45 16.36
CA THR A 381 -31.77 -11.62 15.14
C THR A 381 -30.39 -11.55 14.52
N LEU A 382 -29.34 -11.48 15.34
CA LEU A 382 -27.95 -11.56 14.85
C LEU A 382 -27.67 -12.92 14.22
N GLU A 383 -28.00 -14.00 14.92
CA GLU A 383 -27.79 -15.38 14.45
C GLU A 383 -28.54 -15.64 13.14
N HIS A 384 -29.77 -15.15 13.02
CA HIS A 384 -30.54 -15.21 11.77
C HIS A 384 -29.93 -14.37 10.64
N ALA A 385 -29.35 -13.20 10.92
CA ALA A 385 -28.65 -12.40 9.92
C ALA A 385 -27.38 -13.10 9.41
N ILE A 386 -26.59 -13.68 10.31
CA ILE A 386 -25.41 -14.48 9.96
C ILE A 386 -25.84 -15.70 9.14
N LYS A 387 -26.87 -16.44 9.59
CA LYS A 387 -27.41 -17.59 8.87
C LYS A 387 -27.92 -17.21 7.49
N LEU A 388 -28.59 -16.06 7.34
CA LEU A 388 -29.05 -15.59 6.03
C LEU A 388 -27.88 -15.34 5.06
N SER A 389 -26.74 -14.81 5.54
CA SER A 389 -25.55 -14.66 4.71
C SER A 389 -25.05 -16.01 4.17
N GLN A 390 -25.04 -17.05 5.02
CA GLN A 390 -24.65 -18.40 4.64
C GLN A 390 -25.61 -19.01 3.62
N LEU A 391 -26.93 -18.83 3.83
CA LEU A 391 -27.98 -19.32 2.93
C LEU A 391 -27.89 -18.68 1.53
N ILE A 392 -27.59 -17.38 1.44
CA ILE A 392 -27.41 -16.71 0.15
C ILE A 392 -26.16 -17.21 -0.58
N VAL A 393 -25.04 -17.40 0.12
CA VAL A 393 -23.80 -17.95 -0.47
C VAL A 393 -24.01 -19.38 -0.97
N GLN A 394 -24.69 -20.23 -0.19
CA GLN A 394 -24.91 -21.64 -0.55
C GLN A 394 -26.16 -21.89 -1.41
N ALA A 395 -26.91 -20.83 -1.75
CA ALA A 395 -28.17 -20.91 -2.49
C ALA A 395 -29.13 -21.96 -1.88
N LEU A 396 -29.45 -21.78 -0.60
CA LEU A 396 -30.25 -22.72 0.19
C LEU A 396 -31.44 -22.00 0.86
N ALA A 397 -32.65 -22.50 0.65
CA ALA A 397 -33.84 -21.97 1.29
C ALA A 397 -33.90 -22.29 2.79
N PHE A 398 -34.54 -21.42 3.58
CA PHE A 398 -34.45 -21.46 5.04
C PHE A 398 -35.18 -22.64 5.70
N ASP A 399 -36.11 -23.27 5.00
CA ASP A 399 -36.86 -24.47 5.45
C ASP A 399 -36.21 -25.79 5.01
N LYS A 400 -35.11 -25.72 4.24
CA LYS A 400 -34.46 -26.88 3.64
C LYS A 400 -33.30 -27.40 4.49
N SER A 401 -32.96 -28.68 4.32
CA SER A 401 -31.86 -29.32 5.03
C SER A 401 -30.51 -28.76 4.59
N SER A 402 -29.59 -28.58 5.55
CA SER A 402 -28.20 -28.17 5.30
C SER A 402 -27.46 -29.10 4.32
N LEU A 403 -27.87 -30.37 4.23
CA LEU A 403 -27.28 -31.37 3.34
C LEU A 403 -27.40 -31.01 1.85
N LEU A 404 -28.36 -30.16 1.47
CA LEU A 404 -28.52 -29.73 0.08
C LEU A 404 -27.40 -28.80 -0.41
N GLN A 405 -26.51 -28.34 0.47
CA GLN A 405 -25.30 -27.61 0.05
C GLN A 405 -24.28 -28.52 -0.65
N ILE A 406 -24.38 -29.84 -0.46
CA ILE A 406 -23.50 -30.84 -1.06
C ILE A 406 -23.87 -31.02 -2.54
N PRO A 407 -22.90 -31.09 -3.47
CA PRO A 407 -23.19 -31.33 -4.88
C PRO A 407 -23.92 -32.67 -5.07
N HIS A 408 -24.72 -32.78 -6.13
CA HIS A 408 -25.50 -33.97 -6.51
C HIS A 408 -26.60 -34.42 -5.53
N LEU A 409 -26.69 -33.87 -4.32
CA LEU A 409 -27.78 -34.19 -3.40
C LEU A 409 -29.06 -33.43 -3.78
N THR A 410 -30.12 -34.19 -4.05
CA THR A 410 -31.47 -33.67 -4.31
C THR A 410 -32.41 -33.92 -3.13
N GLU A 411 -33.53 -33.19 -3.07
CA GLU A 411 -34.53 -33.38 -2.02
C GLU A 411 -35.09 -34.81 -1.99
N GLU A 412 -35.13 -35.49 -3.13
CA GLU A 412 -35.60 -36.87 -3.25
C GLU A 412 -34.67 -37.88 -2.55
N ILE A 413 -33.36 -37.62 -2.55
CA ILE A 413 -32.37 -38.48 -1.88
C ILE A 413 -32.53 -38.32 -0.37
N ILE A 414 -32.67 -37.08 0.11
CA ILE A 414 -32.76 -36.73 1.54
C ILE A 414 -34.09 -37.17 2.17
N ARG A 415 -35.21 -37.07 1.42
CA ARG A 415 -36.56 -37.45 1.93
C ARG A 415 -36.72 -38.95 2.21
N ASN A 416 -35.81 -39.81 1.77
CA ASN A 416 -35.88 -41.23 2.09
C ASN A 416 -35.80 -41.43 3.60
N ARG A 417 -36.84 -42.02 4.21
CA ARG A 417 -37.02 -42.21 5.67
C ARG A 417 -35.90 -42.99 6.40
N LYS A 418 -34.88 -43.50 5.69
CA LYS A 418 -33.69 -44.11 6.28
C LYS A 418 -32.58 -43.10 6.60
N PHE A 419 -32.73 -41.85 6.18
CA PHE A 419 -31.78 -40.77 6.44
C PHE A 419 -32.05 -40.14 7.83
N ASN A 420 -31.55 -40.76 8.90
CA ASN A 420 -31.58 -40.17 10.25
C ASN A 420 -30.52 -39.07 10.46
N VAL A 421 -29.75 -38.76 9.40
CA VAL A 421 -28.68 -37.78 9.40
C VAL A 421 -29.25 -36.41 9.06
N GLN A 422 -29.13 -35.44 9.97
CA GLN A 422 -29.62 -34.07 9.79
C GLN A 422 -28.51 -33.08 9.44
N THR A 423 -27.27 -33.39 9.83
CA THR A 423 -26.12 -32.50 9.68
C THR A 423 -25.02 -33.15 8.83
N ILE A 424 -24.20 -32.31 8.20
CA ILE A 424 -23.08 -32.76 7.37
C ILE A 424 -22.01 -33.46 8.22
N ARG A 425 -21.83 -33.03 9.47
CA ARG A 425 -20.95 -33.69 10.44
C ARG A 425 -21.41 -35.13 10.74
N GLN A 426 -22.71 -35.34 10.90
CA GLN A 426 -23.27 -36.69 11.06
C GLN A 426 -23.06 -37.53 9.80
N LEU A 427 -23.20 -36.95 8.59
CA LEU A 427 -22.92 -37.67 7.36
C LEU A 427 -21.43 -38.07 7.23
N ALA A 428 -20.54 -37.18 7.67
CA ALA A 428 -19.10 -37.38 7.64
C ALA A 428 -18.59 -38.41 8.66
N SER A 429 -19.32 -38.63 9.76
CA SER A 429 -18.95 -39.60 10.81
C SER A 429 -19.44 -41.02 10.54
N LEU A 430 -20.32 -41.22 9.55
CA LEU A 430 -20.72 -42.56 9.13
C LEU A 430 -19.55 -43.32 8.52
N SER A 431 -19.56 -44.65 8.71
CA SER A 431 -18.64 -45.55 8.02
C SER A 431 -18.80 -45.44 6.50
N ASP A 432 -17.74 -45.74 5.76
CA ASP A 432 -17.74 -45.64 4.30
C ASP A 432 -18.85 -46.52 3.67
N VAL A 433 -19.05 -47.71 4.23
CA VAL A 433 -20.09 -48.67 3.81
C VAL A 433 -21.50 -48.10 4.03
N GLU A 434 -21.78 -47.55 5.21
CA GLU A 434 -23.09 -46.97 5.52
C GLU A 434 -23.36 -45.73 4.67
N ARG A 435 -22.36 -44.86 4.53
CA ARG A 435 -22.44 -43.65 3.71
C ARG A 435 -22.72 -44.00 2.26
N ARG A 436 -22.01 -45.00 1.71
CA ARG A 436 -22.23 -45.47 0.35
C ARG A 436 -23.61 -46.10 0.19
N HIS A 437 -24.09 -46.84 1.18
CA HIS A 437 -25.43 -47.41 1.17
C HIS A 437 -26.52 -46.32 1.15
N LEU A 438 -26.35 -45.26 1.95
CA LEU A 438 -27.26 -44.11 1.97
C LEU A 438 -27.25 -43.34 0.64
N LEU A 439 -26.08 -43.19 0.03
CA LEU A 439 -25.89 -42.47 -1.23
C LEU A 439 -25.87 -43.38 -2.47
N ARG A 440 -26.48 -44.58 -2.39
CA ARG A 440 -26.48 -45.58 -3.48
C ARG A 440 -27.07 -45.12 -4.82
N ARG A 441 -27.83 -44.03 -4.82
CA ARG A 441 -28.41 -43.44 -6.04
C ARG A 441 -27.40 -42.62 -6.86
N LEU A 442 -26.25 -42.28 -6.26
CA LEU A 442 -25.18 -41.55 -6.92
C LEU A 442 -24.25 -42.52 -7.65
N ASN A 443 -23.71 -42.06 -8.78
CA ASN A 443 -22.64 -42.75 -9.50
C ASN A 443 -21.32 -42.67 -8.70
N ASP A 444 -20.32 -43.48 -9.07
CA ASP A 444 -19.02 -43.49 -8.39
C ASP A 444 -18.32 -42.14 -8.40
N ASP A 445 -18.29 -41.47 -9.56
CA ASP A 445 -17.70 -40.12 -9.69
C ASP A 445 -18.44 -39.10 -8.83
N GLN A 446 -19.77 -39.12 -8.85
CA GLN A 446 -20.60 -38.21 -8.04
C GLN A 446 -20.42 -38.44 -6.54
N TYR A 447 -20.26 -39.70 -6.13
CA TYR A 447 -19.99 -40.07 -4.74
C TYR A 447 -18.60 -39.59 -4.30
N LEU A 448 -17.60 -39.71 -5.17
CA LEU A 448 -16.25 -39.20 -4.93
C LEU A 448 -16.24 -37.68 -4.78
N ASP A 449 -16.97 -36.96 -5.64
CA ASP A 449 -17.14 -35.50 -5.54
C ASP A 449 -17.77 -35.08 -4.22
N VAL A 450 -18.79 -35.81 -3.76
CA VAL A 450 -19.42 -35.61 -2.46
C VAL A 450 -18.42 -35.81 -1.32
N CYS A 451 -17.63 -36.89 -1.36
CA CYS A 451 -16.66 -37.19 -0.31
C CYS A 451 -15.52 -36.17 -0.26
N ASN A 452 -15.01 -35.75 -1.42
CA ASN A 452 -14.00 -34.71 -1.54
C ASN A 452 -14.50 -33.38 -1.00
N MET A 453 -15.74 -32.99 -1.35
CA MET A 453 -16.35 -31.76 -0.86
C MET A 453 -16.52 -31.80 0.66
N ILE A 454 -17.13 -32.88 1.20
CA ILE A 454 -17.30 -33.05 2.65
C ILE A 454 -15.94 -33.00 3.35
N GLY A 455 -14.93 -33.71 2.84
CA GLY A 455 -13.59 -33.76 3.44
C GLY A 455 -12.88 -32.40 3.47
N SER A 456 -13.15 -31.54 2.48
CA SER A 456 -12.58 -30.19 2.39
C SER A 456 -13.19 -29.17 3.37
N LEU A 457 -14.40 -29.45 3.89
CA LEU A 457 -15.09 -28.55 4.81
C LEU A 457 -14.31 -28.43 6.14
N PRO A 458 -14.31 -27.23 6.75
CA PRO A 458 -13.61 -27.01 8.01
C PRO A 458 -14.35 -27.66 9.18
N LEU A 459 -13.62 -28.43 9.98
CA LEU A 459 -13.96 -28.81 11.34
C LEU A 459 -13.20 -27.87 12.28
N LEU A 460 -13.93 -27.03 13.02
CA LEU A 460 -13.34 -26.09 13.96
C LEU A 460 -13.31 -26.68 15.36
N ASP A 461 -12.16 -26.51 16.01
CA ASP A 461 -11.92 -26.81 17.41
C ASP A 461 -11.49 -25.51 18.10
N ILE A 462 -12.25 -25.11 19.11
CA ILE A 462 -12.25 -23.76 19.69
C ILE A 462 -11.85 -23.89 21.16
N ASP A 463 -10.70 -23.31 21.50
CA ASP A 463 -10.28 -23.14 22.88
C ASP A 463 -10.39 -21.65 23.26
N ALA A 464 -11.03 -21.36 24.39
CA ALA A 464 -11.32 -20.00 24.82
C ALA A 464 -10.89 -19.82 26.27
N GLN A 465 -10.05 -18.82 26.49
CA GLN A 465 -9.44 -18.54 27.79
C GLN A 465 -9.59 -17.05 28.11
N CYS A 466 -9.81 -16.72 29.38
CA CYS A 466 -9.95 -15.34 29.84
C CYS A 466 -8.74 -14.94 30.68
N GLY A 467 -8.21 -13.73 30.43
CA GLY A 467 -7.03 -13.23 31.12
C GLY A 467 -7.05 -11.71 31.25
N PRO A 468 -6.24 -11.12 32.16
CA PRO A 468 -6.11 -9.68 32.27
C PRO A 468 -5.48 -9.08 30.99
N MET A 469 -5.91 -7.87 30.63
CA MET A 469 -5.25 -7.04 29.61
C MET A 469 -4.03 -6.35 30.25
N ASP A 470 -2.92 -7.06 30.42
CA ASP A 470 -1.67 -6.45 30.90
C ASP A 470 -0.51 -6.86 30.00
N GLU A 471 0.08 -5.87 29.33
CA GLU A 471 1.13 -6.01 28.30
C GLU A 471 2.50 -6.39 28.90
N SER A 472 2.61 -6.42 30.23
CA SER A 472 3.85 -6.68 30.97
C SER A 472 4.07 -8.15 31.39
N ILE A 473 3.19 -9.06 30.98
CA ILE A 473 3.20 -10.45 31.43
C ILE A 473 3.78 -11.36 30.35
N ASP A 474 4.82 -12.13 30.72
CA ASP A 474 5.44 -13.14 29.87
C ASP A 474 4.41 -14.20 29.41
N GLN A 475 4.58 -14.74 28.19
CA GLN A 475 3.66 -15.72 27.59
C GLN A 475 3.42 -16.95 28.47
N GLU A 476 4.38 -17.37 29.29
CA GLU A 476 4.24 -18.52 30.20
C GLU A 476 3.27 -18.25 31.36
N ASP A 477 3.09 -16.99 31.74
CA ASP A 477 2.29 -16.55 32.89
C ASP A 477 0.87 -16.08 32.50
N MET A 478 0.60 -15.91 31.20
CA MET A 478 -0.71 -15.56 30.64
C MET A 478 -1.76 -16.66 30.85
N PHE A 479 -1.30 -17.90 31.03
CA PHE A 479 -2.13 -19.11 31.08
C PHE A 479 -2.44 -19.61 32.49
N HIS A 480 -1.95 -18.95 33.54
CA HIS A 480 -2.32 -19.29 34.91
C HIS A 480 -3.68 -18.67 35.28
N PRO A 481 -4.53 -19.37 36.06
CA PRO A 481 -5.82 -18.85 36.51
C PRO A 481 -5.61 -17.70 37.50
N ARG A 482 -5.36 -16.50 36.96
CA ARG A 482 -5.21 -15.27 37.74
C ARG A 482 -6.59 -14.79 38.20
N ILE A 483 -6.63 -14.29 39.42
CA ILE A 483 -7.82 -13.79 40.09
C ILE A 483 -8.37 -12.59 39.30
N ILE A 484 -9.55 -12.76 38.69
CA ILE A 484 -10.25 -11.66 38.01
C ILE A 484 -10.88 -10.75 39.08
N THR A 485 -10.38 -9.53 39.20
CA THR A 485 -10.90 -8.54 40.16
C THR A 485 -12.11 -7.81 39.58
N THR A 486 -13.02 -7.36 40.45
CA THR A 486 -14.21 -6.60 40.01
C THR A 486 -13.79 -5.28 39.36
N LYS A 487 -14.47 -4.90 38.26
CA LYS A 487 -14.19 -3.69 37.45
C LYS A 487 -12.85 -3.68 36.71
N SER A 488 -12.14 -4.80 36.62
CA SER A 488 -10.97 -4.94 35.74
C SER A 488 -11.38 -5.13 34.28
N LEU A 489 -10.54 -4.67 33.35
CA LEU A 489 -10.66 -4.98 31.92
C LEU A 489 -10.11 -6.39 31.68
N VAL A 490 -10.90 -7.23 31.02
CA VAL A 490 -10.59 -8.63 30.76
C VAL A 490 -10.51 -8.85 29.26
N ALA A 491 -9.47 -9.56 28.82
CA ALA A 491 -9.32 -10.10 27.49
C ALA A 491 -9.93 -11.50 27.42
N VAL A 492 -10.55 -11.83 26.29
CA VAL A 492 -10.88 -13.21 25.94
C VAL A 492 -10.01 -13.60 24.77
N TYR A 493 -9.08 -14.52 25.02
CA TYR A 493 -8.23 -15.11 24.01
C TYR A 493 -8.94 -16.34 23.45
N VAL A 494 -9.16 -16.36 22.14
CA VAL A 494 -9.83 -17.47 21.44
C VAL A 494 -8.86 -18.05 20.42
N THR A 495 -8.45 -19.30 20.63
CA THR A 495 -7.63 -20.08 19.71
C THR A 495 -8.54 -20.98 18.88
N ILE A 496 -8.62 -20.72 17.57
CA ILE A 496 -9.40 -21.53 16.64
C ILE A 496 -8.44 -22.38 15.81
N THR A 497 -8.56 -23.70 15.94
CA THR A 497 -7.80 -24.65 15.11
C THR A 497 -8.69 -25.21 13.99
N ARG A 498 -8.26 -25.04 12.73
CA ARG A 498 -8.96 -25.54 11.54
C ARG A 498 -8.44 -26.94 11.18
N LYS A 499 -9.28 -27.96 11.33
CA LYS A 499 -9.02 -29.34 10.91
C LYS A 499 -9.88 -29.68 9.68
N PRO A 500 -9.41 -30.50 8.71
CA PRO A 500 -10.26 -30.96 7.62
C PRO A 500 -11.27 -31.99 8.14
N MET A 501 -12.52 -31.93 7.65
CA MET A 501 -13.57 -32.86 8.07
C MET A 501 -13.34 -34.30 7.61
N SER A 502 -12.36 -34.53 6.72
CA SER A 502 -11.88 -35.88 6.35
C SER A 502 -11.38 -36.69 7.55
N GLN A 503 -10.97 -36.06 8.66
CA GLN A 503 -10.58 -36.75 9.88
C GLN A 503 -11.70 -37.58 10.52
N LEU A 504 -12.96 -37.26 10.22
CA LEU A 504 -14.12 -38.02 10.70
C LEU A 504 -14.38 -39.29 9.87
N PHE A 505 -13.70 -39.47 8.73
CA PHE A 505 -13.91 -40.62 7.86
C PHE A 505 -13.26 -41.85 8.50
N GLY A 506 -14.08 -42.82 8.92
CA GLY A 506 -13.62 -44.11 9.43
C GLY A 506 -13.44 -44.20 10.95
N SER A 507 -13.64 -43.13 11.71
CA SER A 507 -13.74 -43.22 13.17
C SER A 507 -15.17 -43.60 13.57
N THR A 508 -15.39 -44.84 14.00
CA THR A 508 -16.60 -45.18 14.76
C THR A 508 -16.62 -44.32 16.01
N PHE A 509 -17.47 -43.29 16.06
CA PHE A 509 -17.77 -42.58 17.29
C PHE A 509 -18.51 -43.55 18.22
N THR A 510 -17.77 -44.28 19.05
CA THR A 510 -18.34 -44.89 20.24
C THR A 510 -18.64 -43.78 21.23
N GLU A 511 -19.87 -43.70 21.72
CA GLU A 511 -20.40 -42.72 22.68
C GLU A 511 -19.71 -42.75 24.08
N ASN A 512 -18.48 -43.27 24.20
CA ASN A 512 -17.79 -43.48 25.47
C ASN A 512 -16.51 -42.66 25.71
N ASP A 513 -16.10 -41.78 24.80
CA ASP A 513 -15.02 -40.83 25.12
C ASP A 513 -15.60 -39.65 25.92
N LYS A 514 -15.90 -39.94 27.19
CA LYS A 514 -15.82 -38.92 28.23
C LYS A 514 -14.42 -38.35 28.17
N PHE A 515 -14.35 -37.02 28.08
CA PHE A 515 -13.14 -36.24 28.31
C PHE A 515 -12.47 -36.72 29.59
N ASP A 516 -11.34 -37.41 29.46
CA ASP A 516 -10.37 -37.53 30.53
C ASP A 516 -9.67 -36.17 30.66
N GLU A 517 -9.99 -35.47 31.74
CA GLU A 517 -9.21 -34.37 32.26
C GLU A 517 -7.84 -34.90 32.71
N SER A 518 -6.80 -34.70 31.91
CA SER A 518 -5.45 -34.32 32.36
C SER A 518 -4.45 -34.30 31.18
N PRO A 519 -3.48 -33.36 31.17
CA PRO A 519 -2.52 -33.26 30.09
C PRO A 519 -1.49 -34.39 30.21
N ALA A 520 -1.59 -35.40 29.37
CA ALA A 520 -0.54 -36.39 29.23
C ALA A 520 0.65 -35.77 28.49
N PHE A 521 1.73 -35.50 29.23
CA PHE A 521 3.07 -35.40 28.70
C PHE A 521 3.39 -36.69 27.92
N ILE A 522 3.49 -36.59 26.60
CA ILE A 522 4.04 -37.67 25.77
C ILE A 522 5.49 -37.32 25.46
N SER A 523 6.40 -37.91 26.23
CA SER A 523 7.81 -38.05 25.90
C SER A 523 7.95 -39.02 24.72
N PHE A 524 8.51 -38.56 23.61
CA PHE A 524 9.04 -39.45 22.58
C PHE A 524 10.53 -39.63 22.80
N SER A 525 10.90 -40.84 23.25
CA SER A 525 12.26 -41.39 23.16
C SER A 525 12.34 -42.27 21.92
N GLY A 526 13.20 -41.91 20.97
CA GLY A 526 13.44 -42.66 19.75
C GLY A 526 14.37 -41.86 18.84
N ASP A 527 15.66 -42.20 18.94
CA ASP A 527 16.80 -41.70 18.18
C ASP A 527 16.50 -41.55 16.68
N ASP A 528 16.66 -40.34 16.16
CA ASP A 528 17.32 -40.04 14.88
C ASP A 528 17.55 -38.53 14.81
N GLY A 529 18.82 -38.17 14.98
CA GLY A 529 19.26 -36.79 15.20
C GLY A 529 19.11 -35.91 13.97
N ILE A 530 18.27 -34.87 14.10
CA ILE A 530 18.52 -33.56 13.47
C ILE A 530 18.29 -32.50 14.54
N ASN A 531 19.40 -31.95 15.03
CA ASN A 531 19.48 -31.03 16.15
C ASN A 531 19.01 -29.63 15.73
N PHE A 532 17.74 -29.29 15.99
CA PHE A 532 17.17 -27.94 15.80
C PHE A 532 17.18 -27.10 17.10
N LYS A 533 18.17 -27.29 17.98
CA LYS A 533 18.29 -26.56 19.26
C LYS A 533 19.16 -25.29 19.23
N GLU A 534 19.61 -24.86 18.06
CA GLU A 534 20.31 -23.57 17.92
C GLU A 534 19.60 -22.68 16.89
N LYS A 535 18.45 -22.10 17.26
CA LYS A 535 17.97 -20.85 16.64
C LYS A 535 16.84 -20.09 17.34
N PHE A 536 16.52 -20.41 18.60
CA PHE A 536 15.59 -19.61 19.41
C PHE A 536 16.29 -19.01 20.62
N ASN A 537 17.47 -18.41 20.38
CA ASN A 537 18.20 -17.65 21.39
C ASN A 537 18.52 -16.23 20.92
N ASP A 538 17.68 -15.66 20.06
CA ASP A 538 17.68 -14.22 19.82
C ASP A 538 16.54 -13.58 20.60
N LYS A 539 16.96 -12.87 21.65
CA LYS A 539 16.19 -11.87 22.37
C LYS A 539 15.79 -10.76 21.39
N SER A 540 14.63 -10.91 20.78
CA SER A 540 13.83 -9.78 20.34
C SER A 540 12.46 -9.93 20.97
N THR A 541 12.14 -9.02 21.88
CA THR A 541 10.77 -8.69 22.32
C THR A 541 9.87 -8.58 21.09
N ILE A 542 9.06 -9.61 20.83
CA ILE A 542 8.03 -9.59 19.79
C ILE A 542 6.77 -9.01 20.43
N ASP A 543 6.43 -7.79 20.03
CA ASP A 543 5.22 -7.10 20.47
C ASP A 543 3.95 -7.94 20.15
N PRO A 544 2.94 -7.98 21.04
CA PRO A 544 1.66 -8.64 20.77
C PRO A 544 0.96 -8.12 19.50
N LYS A 545 1.24 -6.85 19.13
CA LYS A 545 0.76 -6.24 17.88
C LYS A 545 1.36 -6.89 16.63
N GLN A 546 2.56 -7.46 16.72
CA GLN A 546 3.22 -8.16 15.62
C GLN A 546 2.61 -9.56 15.35
N ILE A 547 2.07 -10.22 16.38
CA ILE A 547 1.32 -11.48 16.22
C ILE A 547 -0.02 -11.23 15.52
N ILE A 548 -0.69 -10.12 15.87
CA ILE A 548 -1.92 -9.68 15.20
C ILE A 548 -1.65 -9.25 13.75
N SER A 549 -0.51 -8.58 13.47
CA SER A 549 -0.14 -8.20 12.10
C SER A 549 0.28 -9.39 11.23
N ASN A 550 0.87 -10.43 11.82
CA ASN A 550 1.29 -11.62 11.07
C ASN A 550 0.14 -12.61 10.78
N SER A 551 -0.98 -12.54 11.52
CA SER A 551 -2.18 -13.35 11.23
C SER A 551 -3.06 -12.76 10.12
N LEU A 552 -2.89 -11.48 9.79
CA LEU A 552 -3.59 -10.80 8.69
C LEU A 552 -3.11 -11.23 7.29
N ASN A 553 -1.91 -11.79 7.17
CA ASN A 553 -1.26 -12.04 5.86
C ASN A 553 -1.45 -13.45 5.28
N LYS A 554 -2.34 -14.29 5.82
CA LYS A 554 -2.63 -15.63 5.25
C LYS A 554 -4.06 -15.70 4.71
N CYS A 555 -4.18 -15.76 3.38
CA CYS A 555 -5.45 -15.92 2.67
C CYS A 555 -6.23 -17.13 3.20
N THR A 556 -7.51 -16.93 3.50
CA THR A 556 -8.42 -18.02 3.88
C THR A 556 -8.87 -18.81 2.65
N ASN A 557 -9.29 -20.06 2.84
CA ASN A 557 -9.66 -20.94 1.73
C ASN A 557 -10.85 -20.38 0.95
N GLN A 558 -10.89 -20.66 -0.35
CA GLN A 558 -12.05 -20.35 -1.17
C GLN A 558 -13.23 -21.25 -0.78
N VAL A 559 -14.41 -20.65 -0.63
CA VAL A 559 -15.65 -21.34 -0.30
C VAL A 559 -16.20 -22.01 -1.56
N HIS A 560 -16.63 -23.27 -1.43
CA HIS A 560 -17.39 -23.96 -2.47
C HIS A 560 -18.81 -23.38 -2.56
N CYS A 561 -19.06 -22.49 -3.53
CA CYS A 561 -20.36 -21.86 -3.77
C CYS A 561 -20.66 -21.68 -5.27
N PRO A 562 -20.97 -22.77 -6.01
CA PRO A 562 -21.09 -22.74 -7.47
C PRO A 562 -22.26 -21.90 -8.01
N LEU A 563 -23.30 -21.68 -7.20
CA LEU A 563 -24.49 -20.90 -7.58
C LEU A 563 -24.39 -19.43 -7.20
N PHE A 564 -23.33 -19.03 -6.49
CA PHE A 564 -23.11 -17.66 -6.07
C PHE A 564 -22.24 -16.93 -7.09
N ASN A 565 -22.66 -15.74 -7.49
CA ASN A 565 -21.91 -14.93 -8.44
C ASN A 565 -20.75 -14.19 -7.73
N GLY A 566 -19.53 -14.71 -7.91
CA GLY A 566 -18.30 -14.13 -7.39
C GLY A 566 -17.45 -15.13 -6.61
N ILE A 567 -16.19 -14.78 -6.36
CA ILE A 567 -15.29 -15.58 -5.53
C ILE A 567 -15.50 -15.18 -4.07
N LYS A 568 -15.80 -16.16 -3.21
CA LYS A 568 -15.96 -15.96 -1.77
C LYS A 568 -14.89 -16.74 -1.02
N HIS A 569 -14.23 -16.09 -0.07
CA HIS A 569 -13.30 -16.70 0.88
C HIS A 569 -13.98 -16.99 2.23
N GLU A 570 -13.44 -17.91 3.02
CA GLU A 570 -13.96 -18.21 4.37
C GLU A 570 -13.88 -16.98 5.27
N ASN A 571 -14.96 -16.68 6.00
CA ASN A 571 -15.02 -15.64 7.03
C ASN A 571 -15.64 -16.21 8.30
N TRP A 572 -15.20 -15.71 9.45
CA TRP A 572 -15.71 -16.14 10.75
C TRP A 572 -16.22 -14.94 11.55
N TRP A 573 -17.38 -15.08 12.20
CA TRP A 573 -17.87 -14.10 13.17
C TRP A 573 -17.67 -14.68 14.57
N ILE A 574 -16.99 -13.95 15.44
CA ILE A 574 -16.83 -14.30 16.85
C ILE A 574 -17.61 -13.28 17.68
N TYR A 575 -18.54 -13.76 18.50
CA TYR A 575 -19.32 -12.90 19.38
C TYR A 575 -19.46 -13.56 20.75
N ILE A 576 -19.57 -12.75 21.79
CA ILE A 576 -19.69 -13.20 23.17
C ILE A 576 -21.06 -12.77 23.71
N SER A 577 -21.78 -13.73 24.28
CA SER A 577 -23.11 -13.51 24.87
C SER A 577 -23.18 -14.09 26.27
N THR A 578 -24.08 -13.56 27.11
CA THR A 578 -24.33 -14.09 28.45
C THR A 578 -25.51 -15.06 28.49
N ASP A 579 -25.31 -16.21 29.13
CA ASP A 579 -26.30 -17.29 29.27
C ASP A 579 -27.63 -16.85 29.89
N ARG A 580 -27.60 -16.01 30.94
CA ARG A 580 -28.80 -15.73 31.75
C ARG A 580 -29.91 -14.95 31.04
N LYS A 581 -29.60 -14.28 29.93
CA LYS A 581 -30.59 -13.45 29.20
C LYS A 581 -30.44 -13.50 27.67
N LYS A 582 -29.54 -14.35 27.13
CA LYS A 582 -29.15 -14.35 25.70
C LYS A 582 -28.82 -12.94 25.17
N LEU A 583 -28.05 -12.19 25.97
CA LEU A 583 -27.70 -10.80 25.67
C LEU A 583 -26.27 -10.73 25.11
N LEU A 584 -26.11 -10.09 23.95
CA LEU A 584 -24.83 -9.90 23.28
C LEU A 584 -23.97 -8.83 23.97
N GLN A 585 -23.02 -9.19 24.84
CA GLN A 585 -22.26 -8.17 25.58
C GLN A 585 -21.20 -7.50 24.73
N HIS A 586 -20.55 -8.25 23.84
CA HIS A 586 -19.51 -7.75 22.98
C HIS A 586 -19.46 -8.61 21.70
N GLN A 587 -19.26 -7.97 20.56
CA GLN A 587 -19.00 -8.66 19.30
C GLN A 587 -17.77 -8.06 18.67
N GLN A 588 -16.76 -8.89 18.45
CA GLN A 588 -15.61 -8.56 17.64
C GLN A 588 -15.69 -9.40 16.38
N THR A 589 -16.08 -8.78 15.28
CA THR A 589 -16.02 -9.47 13.99
C THR A 589 -14.55 -9.61 13.62
N ILE A 590 -13.98 -10.81 13.77
CA ILE A 590 -12.67 -11.11 13.18
C ILE A 590 -12.91 -11.41 11.69
N GLN A 591 -13.00 -10.32 10.93
CA GLN A 591 -12.84 -10.36 9.50
C GLN A 591 -11.35 -10.62 9.22
N ILE A 592 -10.92 -11.90 9.15
CA ILE A 592 -9.61 -12.25 8.60
C ILE A 592 -9.71 -12.01 7.08
N TYR A 593 -9.28 -10.84 6.64
CA TYR A 593 -9.13 -10.53 5.22
C TYR A 593 -7.75 -9.94 4.98
N ASN A 594 -7.28 -10.20 3.76
CA ASN A 594 -6.00 -9.84 3.15
C ASN A 594 -5.42 -8.50 3.58
#